data_AF-A0A5S4TBY8-F1
#
_entry.id   AF-A0A5S4TBY8-F1
#
_cell.length_a   1.000
_cell.length_b   1.000
_cell.length_c   1.000
_cell.angle_alpha   90.00
_cell.angle_beta   90.00
_cell.angle_gamma   90.00
#
_symmetry.space_group_name_H-M   'P 1'
#
loop_
_entity.id
_entity.type
_entity.pdbx_description
1 polymer ?
#
loop_
_entity_poly.entity_id
_entity_poly.type
_entity_poly.pdbx_seq_one_letter_code
_entity_poly.pdbx_strand_id
1 'polypeptide(L)'
;MSIPFFIVVIITTIFSSSQGDCQVTPELSTQFVTSSDSASQTDWTKKGSIANITAGKVFDAWVTKGLSGASAAGIVGWVNSEGGFAMIGRAEGHYGNDLRTNSIAFGVKPVGLSYYTTEAGGGIYQFTPYTKYAPLGDPKWENADAMNEFVAKAILAGDWNASMDLTGGNHTFKQMAQMTDPKQATLVWQAYERGSTAHINPFQKQADAQKAYELFDGAKYSYNEATFHKSFGISGPLKPGE
;
A
#
# COMPACT_ATOMS: atom_id res chain seq x y z
N MET A 1 -2.27 77.08 13.81
CA MET A 1 -2.24 76.44 12.48
C MET A 1 -2.45 74.96 12.73
N SER A 2 -3.69 74.50 12.56
CA SER A 2 -4.18 73.20 12.99
C SER A 2 -4.18 72.22 11.81
N ILE A 3 -3.66 71.00 12.02
CA ILE A 3 -3.74 69.90 11.07
C ILE A 3 -4.61 68.80 11.71
N PRO A 4 -5.64 68.28 11.03
CA PRO A 4 -6.60 67.34 11.61
C PRO A 4 -6.07 65.90 11.62
N PHE A 5 -6.34 65.21 12.73
CA PHE A 5 -6.18 63.77 12.91
C PHE A 5 -7.26 63.02 12.10
N PHE A 6 -6.86 62.09 11.23
CA PHE A 6 -7.76 61.10 10.64
C PHE A 6 -7.83 59.87 11.56
N ILE A 7 -9.04 59.54 12.02
CA ILE A 7 -9.36 58.31 12.76
C ILE A 7 -9.66 57.21 11.73
N VAL A 8 -8.86 56.14 11.74
CA VAL A 8 -9.15 54.90 11.00
C VAL A 8 -9.92 53.97 11.93
N VAL A 9 -11.19 53.73 11.61
CA VAL A 9 -12.05 52.76 12.29
C VAL A 9 -11.79 51.37 11.69
N ILE A 10 -11.13 50.49 12.44
CA ILE A 10 -11.00 49.07 12.09
C ILE A 10 -12.21 48.35 12.69
N ILE A 11 -13.10 47.85 11.83
CA ILE A 11 -14.25 47.01 12.22
C ILE A 11 -13.71 45.59 12.48
N THR A 12 -13.61 45.21 13.75
CA THR A 12 -13.38 43.82 14.18
C THR A 12 -14.70 43.05 14.15
N THR A 13 -14.87 42.16 13.18
CA THR A 13 -15.95 41.17 13.17
C THR A 13 -15.61 40.04 14.14
N ILE A 14 -16.36 39.96 15.24
CA ILE A 14 -16.36 38.84 16.19
C ILE A 14 -17.21 37.73 15.57
N PHE A 15 -16.60 36.59 15.24
CA PHE A 15 -17.33 35.35 15.00
C PHE A 15 -17.14 34.41 16.18
N SER A 16 -18.25 34.14 16.85
CA SER A 16 -18.41 33.26 18.00
C SER A 16 -17.98 31.83 17.70
N SER A 17 -17.12 31.27 18.54
CA SER A 17 -16.75 29.86 18.55
C SER A 17 -17.82 29.03 19.27
N SER A 18 -18.68 28.33 18.52
CA SER A 18 -19.39 27.16 19.04
C SER A 18 -18.54 25.92 18.78
N GLN A 19 -18.06 25.30 19.86
CA GLN A 19 -17.42 23.99 19.85
C GLN A 19 -18.37 22.94 19.28
N GLY A 20 -17.99 22.35 18.15
CA GLY A 20 -18.53 21.10 17.63
C GLY A 20 -17.34 20.31 17.10
N ASP A 21 -17.21 19.06 17.54
CA ASP A 21 -16.10 18.14 17.24
C ASP A 21 -15.65 18.21 15.78
N CYS A 22 -14.46 18.76 15.55
CA CYS A 22 -13.72 18.56 14.31
C CYS A 22 -13.25 17.11 14.29
N GLN A 23 -14.03 16.23 13.67
CA GLN A 23 -13.45 15.03 13.09
C GLN A 23 -12.42 15.47 12.06
N VAL A 24 -11.16 15.20 12.36
CA VAL A 24 -10.02 15.41 11.46
C VAL A 24 -10.20 14.45 10.28
N THR A 25 -10.93 14.87 9.24
CA THR A 25 -10.85 14.20 7.94
C THR A 25 -9.45 14.52 7.42
N PRO A 26 -8.59 13.52 7.14
CA PRO A 26 -7.29 13.79 6.53
C PRO A 26 -7.51 14.59 5.25
N GLU A 27 -6.81 15.71 5.05
CA GLU A 27 -6.85 16.46 3.79
C GLU A 27 -6.36 15.55 2.66
N LEU A 28 -7.30 14.87 2.00
CA LEU A 28 -7.05 13.92 0.93
C LEU A 28 -6.97 14.62 -0.45
N SER A 29 -7.05 15.97 -0.50
CA SER A 29 -7.46 16.69 -1.72
C SER A 29 -6.39 17.55 -2.42
N THR A 30 -5.18 17.70 -1.91
CA THR A 30 -4.20 18.68 -2.47
C THR A 30 -2.95 18.06 -3.09
N GLN A 31 -2.82 16.72 -3.12
CA GLN A 31 -1.51 16.09 -3.35
C GLN A 31 -0.95 16.14 -4.78
N PHE A 32 -1.73 16.45 -5.82
CA PHE A 32 -1.21 16.39 -7.21
C PHE A 32 -1.72 17.53 -8.10
N VAL A 33 -1.17 18.73 -7.89
CA VAL A 33 -1.13 19.78 -8.92
C VAL A 33 0.08 19.52 -9.81
N THR A 34 -0.14 19.40 -11.13
CA THR A 34 0.88 19.07 -12.14
C THR A 34 2.00 20.10 -12.13
N SER A 35 3.13 19.72 -11.54
CA SER A 35 4.35 20.51 -11.43
C SER A 35 5.56 19.56 -11.52
N SER A 36 6.77 20.07 -11.76
CA SER A 36 7.97 19.24 -11.67
C SER A 36 8.13 18.57 -10.30
N ASP A 37 7.62 19.22 -9.25
CA ASP A 37 7.59 18.66 -7.90
C ASP A 37 6.69 17.41 -7.85
N SER A 38 5.54 17.40 -8.55
CA SER A 38 4.62 16.27 -8.57
C SER A 38 5.21 15.00 -9.20
N ALA A 39 6.00 15.12 -10.27
CA ALA A 39 6.69 13.96 -10.87
C ALA A 39 7.72 13.34 -9.92
N SER A 40 8.36 14.16 -9.09
CA SER A 40 9.29 13.67 -8.09
C SER A 40 8.59 13.05 -6.87
N GLN A 41 7.33 13.42 -6.62
CA GLN A 41 6.51 12.82 -5.57
C GLN A 41 6.01 11.41 -5.92
N THR A 42 5.97 11.07 -7.21
CA THR A 42 5.56 9.74 -7.69
C THR A 42 6.71 8.73 -7.77
N ASP A 43 7.97 9.17 -7.65
CA ASP A 43 9.14 8.28 -7.66
C ASP A 43 9.35 7.64 -6.29
N TRP A 44 9.04 6.35 -6.16
CA TRP A 44 9.18 5.61 -4.91
C TRP A 44 10.62 5.38 -4.46
N THR A 45 11.59 5.57 -5.35
CA THR A 45 13.02 5.44 -5.05
C THR A 45 13.63 6.73 -4.52
N LYS A 46 12.95 7.87 -4.71
CA LYS A 46 13.35 9.16 -4.17
C LYS A 46 12.94 9.27 -2.70
N LYS A 47 13.91 9.25 -1.80
CA LYS A 47 13.68 9.38 -0.36
C LYS A 47 12.81 10.59 -0.03
N GLY A 48 11.74 10.37 0.74
CA GLY A 48 10.83 11.43 1.20
C GLY A 48 9.76 11.84 0.18
N SER A 49 9.72 11.22 -1.01
CA SER A 49 8.56 11.36 -1.90
C SER A 49 7.32 10.70 -1.28
N ILE A 50 6.12 11.09 -1.73
CA ILE A 50 4.87 10.43 -1.33
C ILE A 50 4.95 8.93 -1.61
N ALA A 51 5.37 8.56 -2.82
CA ALA A 51 5.52 7.16 -3.22
C ALA A 51 6.55 6.41 -2.35
N ASN A 52 7.65 7.05 -1.96
CA ASN A 52 8.67 6.43 -1.11
C ASN A 52 8.16 6.20 0.31
N ILE A 53 7.46 7.18 0.88
CA ILE A 53 6.85 7.07 2.22
C ILE A 53 5.83 5.93 2.23
N THR A 54 4.99 5.85 1.19
CA THR A 54 4.00 4.78 1.05
C THR A 54 4.66 3.40 0.90
N ALA A 55 5.69 3.27 0.06
CA ALA A 55 6.45 2.02 -0.07
C ALA A 55 7.08 1.60 1.27
N GLY A 56 7.59 2.57 2.03
CA GLY A 56 8.07 2.34 3.40
C GLY A 56 6.99 1.84 4.34
N LYS A 57 5.76 2.37 4.27
CA LYS A 57 4.63 1.85 5.07
C LYS A 57 4.29 0.41 4.76
N VAL A 58 4.33 0.02 3.48
CA VAL A 58 4.13 -1.39 3.09
C VAL A 58 5.24 -2.24 3.69
N PHE A 59 6.51 -1.85 3.53
CA PHE A 59 7.64 -2.54 4.12
C PHE A 59 7.48 -2.71 5.65
N ASP A 60 7.22 -1.61 6.35
CA ASP A 60 7.07 -1.55 7.80
C ASP A 60 5.91 -2.41 8.29
N ALA A 61 4.78 -2.42 7.57
CA ALA A 61 3.61 -3.23 7.91
C ALA A 61 3.92 -4.74 7.97
N TRP A 62 4.91 -5.22 7.21
CA TRP A 62 5.29 -6.63 7.18
C TRP A 62 6.40 -6.98 8.18
N VAL A 63 7.44 -6.15 8.30
CA VAL A 63 8.49 -6.39 9.32
C VAL A 63 7.95 -6.25 10.75
N THR A 64 6.99 -5.35 10.98
CA THR A 64 6.30 -5.23 12.28
C THR A 64 5.44 -6.44 12.61
N LYS A 65 5.07 -7.25 11.62
CA LYS A 65 4.41 -8.55 11.78
C LYS A 65 5.40 -9.72 11.89
N GLY A 66 6.69 -9.45 12.02
CA GLY A 66 7.73 -10.45 12.28
C GLY A 66 8.32 -11.11 11.04
N LEU A 67 8.00 -10.63 9.83
CA LEU A 67 8.68 -11.07 8.61
C LEU A 67 10.12 -10.54 8.58
N SER A 68 11.00 -11.26 7.89
CA SER A 68 12.34 -10.73 7.58
C SER A 68 12.24 -9.50 6.67
N GLY A 69 13.29 -8.68 6.63
CA GLY A 69 13.35 -7.55 5.71
C GLY A 69 13.41 -7.98 4.25
N ALA A 70 13.96 -9.15 3.94
CA ALA A 70 13.96 -9.70 2.58
C ALA A 70 12.54 -10.09 2.15
N SER A 71 11.77 -10.69 3.04
CA SER A 71 10.37 -11.05 2.79
C SER A 71 9.49 -9.80 2.61
N ALA A 72 9.62 -8.82 3.50
CA ALA A 72 8.89 -7.55 3.39
C ALA A 72 9.24 -6.79 2.10
N ALA A 73 10.53 -6.72 1.74
CA ALA A 73 10.98 -6.14 0.48
C ALA A 73 10.43 -6.90 -0.74
N GLY A 74 10.33 -8.23 -0.65
CA GLY A 74 9.71 -9.07 -1.67
C GLY A 74 8.26 -8.67 -1.99
N ILE A 75 7.49 -8.32 -0.95
CA ILE A 75 6.10 -7.84 -1.07
C ILE A 75 6.06 -6.44 -1.69
N VAL A 76 6.93 -5.52 -1.26
CA VAL A 76 7.05 -4.17 -1.84
C VAL A 76 7.34 -4.25 -3.35
N GLY A 77 8.22 -5.17 -3.76
CA GLY A 77 8.52 -5.40 -5.17
C GLY A 77 7.31 -5.79 -6.02
N TRP A 78 6.33 -6.50 -5.45
CA TRP A 78 5.07 -6.76 -6.13
C TRP A 78 4.18 -5.53 -6.23
N VAL A 79 3.92 -4.90 -5.08
CA VAL A 79 3.02 -3.75 -4.99
C VAL A 79 3.40 -2.63 -5.95
N ASN A 80 4.70 -2.42 -6.20
CA ASN A 80 5.19 -1.41 -7.12
C ASN A 80 4.54 -1.50 -8.51
N SER A 81 4.43 -2.70 -9.08
CA SER A 81 3.89 -2.87 -10.43
C SER A 81 2.40 -3.22 -10.47
N GLU A 82 1.78 -3.55 -9.32
CA GLU A 82 0.33 -3.80 -9.24
C GLU A 82 -0.44 -2.48 -9.12
N GLY A 83 -0.33 -1.80 -7.97
CA GLY A 83 -1.05 -0.54 -7.70
C GLY A 83 -0.17 0.70 -7.72
N GLY A 84 1.15 0.54 -7.59
CA GLY A 84 2.09 1.64 -7.38
C GLY A 84 1.89 2.34 -6.03
N PHE A 85 2.81 3.24 -5.70
CA PHE A 85 2.84 3.86 -4.36
C PHE A 85 2.38 5.32 -4.32
N ALA A 86 2.22 5.95 -5.48
CA ALA A 86 1.82 7.35 -5.59
C ALA A 86 0.34 7.58 -5.31
N MET A 87 -0.50 6.59 -5.62
CA MET A 87 -1.95 6.63 -5.45
C MET A 87 -2.42 5.23 -5.07
N ILE A 88 -2.58 5.01 -3.77
CA ILE A 88 -2.77 3.66 -3.25
C ILE A 88 -4.19 3.14 -3.39
N GLY A 89 -5.17 4.03 -3.56
CA GLY A 89 -6.56 3.68 -3.86
C GLY A 89 -6.91 3.71 -5.33
N ARG A 90 -5.92 3.65 -6.24
CA ARG A 90 -6.15 3.74 -7.68
C ARG A 90 -7.19 2.71 -8.14
N ALA A 91 -8.18 3.19 -8.89
CA ALA A 91 -9.15 2.35 -9.58
C ALA A 91 -8.53 1.79 -10.86
N GLU A 92 -8.63 0.48 -11.09
CA GLU A 92 -8.15 -0.11 -12.35
C GLU A 92 -8.79 0.59 -13.57
N GLY A 93 -7.99 0.83 -14.62
CA GLY A 93 -8.43 1.56 -15.81
C GLY A 93 -8.30 3.09 -15.73
N HIS A 94 -7.88 3.63 -14.59
CA HIS A 94 -7.70 5.07 -14.37
C HIS A 94 -6.22 5.43 -14.11
N TYR A 95 -5.60 6.12 -15.06
CA TYR A 95 -4.14 6.36 -15.10
C TYR A 95 -3.73 7.83 -14.92
N GLY A 96 -4.66 8.68 -14.50
CA GLY A 96 -4.36 10.07 -14.15
C GLY A 96 -3.62 10.21 -12.81
N ASN A 97 -3.26 11.44 -12.48
CA ASN A 97 -2.43 11.77 -11.33
C ASN A 97 -3.20 12.40 -10.16
N ASP A 98 -4.46 12.79 -10.33
CA ASP A 98 -5.27 13.35 -9.24
C ASP A 98 -6.17 12.28 -8.60
N LEU A 99 -6.32 12.35 -7.28
CA LEU A 99 -7.11 11.37 -6.53
C LEU A 99 -8.60 11.43 -6.87
N ARG A 100 -9.13 12.63 -7.16
CA ARG A 100 -10.57 12.85 -7.37
C ARG A 100 -11.12 12.11 -8.56
N THR A 101 -10.34 11.96 -9.63
CA THR A 101 -10.77 11.27 -10.86
C THR A 101 -10.19 9.86 -11.00
N ASN A 102 -9.27 9.44 -10.12
CA ASN A 102 -8.58 8.14 -10.28
C ASN A 102 -8.66 7.20 -9.06
N SER A 103 -9.10 7.67 -7.88
CA SER A 103 -9.14 6.86 -6.66
C SER A 103 -10.55 6.40 -6.28
N ILE A 104 -10.66 5.14 -5.86
CA ILE A 104 -11.89 4.52 -5.38
C ILE A 104 -12.41 5.24 -4.12
N ALA A 105 -11.53 5.85 -3.31
CA ALA A 105 -11.91 6.67 -2.16
C ALA A 105 -12.76 7.89 -2.55
N PHE A 106 -12.70 8.33 -3.81
CA PHE A 106 -13.47 9.47 -4.33
C PHE A 106 -14.66 9.05 -5.19
N GLY A 107 -15.06 7.78 -5.12
CA GLY A 107 -16.22 7.27 -5.86
C GLY A 107 -15.91 6.81 -7.28
N VAL A 108 -14.63 6.73 -7.65
CA VAL A 108 -14.22 6.29 -8.99
C VAL A 108 -14.35 4.77 -9.08
N LYS A 109 -15.24 4.29 -9.94
CA LYS A 109 -15.44 2.86 -10.16
C LYS A 109 -14.34 2.29 -11.07
N PRO A 110 -13.67 1.18 -10.69
CA PRO A 110 -12.77 0.46 -11.58
C PRO A 110 -13.41 0.04 -12.90
N VAL A 111 -12.66 0.19 -13.99
CA VAL A 111 -13.06 -0.19 -15.35
C VAL A 111 -12.01 -1.16 -15.89
N GLY A 112 -12.25 -2.44 -15.65
CA GLY A 112 -11.36 -3.51 -16.10
C GLY A 112 -11.47 -3.77 -17.59
N LEU A 113 -10.70 -4.75 -18.04
CA LEU A 113 -10.67 -5.15 -19.44
C LEU A 113 -12.01 -5.79 -19.87
N SER A 114 -12.34 -5.68 -21.16
CA SER A 114 -13.64 -6.10 -21.71
C SER A 114 -13.98 -7.58 -21.52
N TYR A 115 -12.99 -8.41 -21.22
CA TYR A 115 -13.14 -9.85 -20.99
C TYR A 115 -13.34 -10.22 -19.51
N TYR A 116 -13.34 -9.25 -18.60
CA TYR A 116 -13.57 -9.52 -17.18
C TYR A 116 -15.02 -9.96 -16.95
N THR A 117 -15.20 -11.06 -16.22
CA THR A 117 -16.52 -11.58 -15.84
C THR A 117 -16.96 -11.12 -14.44
N THR A 118 -16.06 -10.49 -13.69
CA THR A 118 -16.30 -9.88 -12.38
C THR A 118 -16.03 -8.38 -12.42
N GLU A 119 -16.38 -7.65 -11.36
CA GLU A 119 -15.90 -6.28 -11.21
C GLU A 119 -14.36 -6.25 -11.19
N ALA A 120 -13.80 -5.14 -11.67
CA ALA A 120 -12.36 -4.96 -11.81
C ALA A 120 -11.67 -4.67 -10.48
N GLY A 121 -10.33 -4.60 -10.52
CA GLY A 121 -9.48 -4.45 -9.36
C GLY A 121 -9.27 -3.01 -8.89
N GLY A 122 -8.53 -2.88 -7.80
CA GLY A 122 -7.95 -1.62 -7.39
C GLY A 122 -7.25 -1.72 -6.04
N GLY A 123 -6.67 -0.61 -5.61
CA GLY A 123 -5.84 -0.60 -4.41
C GLY A 123 -4.40 -1.08 -4.69
N ILE A 124 -3.52 -0.99 -3.68
CA ILE A 124 -2.09 -1.33 -3.81
C ILE A 124 -1.82 -2.79 -4.17
N TYR A 125 -2.75 -3.68 -3.80
CA TYR A 125 -2.69 -5.13 -4.04
C TYR A 125 -3.64 -5.57 -5.16
N GLN A 126 -4.15 -4.64 -5.96
CA GLN A 126 -5.06 -4.94 -7.07
C GLN A 126 -6.21 -5.89 -6.68
N PHE A 127 -6.90 -5.55 -5.59
CA PHE A 127 -7.98 -6.36 -5.04
C PHE A 127 -9.07 -6.58 -6.08
N THR A 128 -9.15 -7.79 -6.62
CA THR A 128 -10.11 -8.11 -7.69
C THR A 128 -11.10 -9.18 -7.20
N PRO A 129 -12.43 -8.94 -7.26
CA PRO A 129 -13.06 -7.63 -7.50
C PRO A 129 -12.79 -6.63 -6.36
N TYR A 130 -12.76 -5.32 -6.66
CA TYR A 130 -12.45 -4.28 -5.65
C TYR A 130 -13.41 -4.30 -4.46
N THR A 131 -14.67 -4.70 -4.68
CA THR A 131 -15.71 -4.80 -3.66
C THR A 131 -15.41 -5.79 -2.54
N LYS A 132 -14.40 -6.66 -2.66
CA LYS A 132 -13.98 -7.56 -1.57
C LYS A 132 -13.25 -6.86 -0.43
N TYR A 133 -12.68 -5.68 -0.69
CA TYR A 133 -11.88 -4.95 0.30
C TYR A 133 -12.71 -3.93 1.09
N ALA A 134 -13.27 -2.93 0.40
CA ALA A 134 -14.05 -1.87 1.02
C ALA A 134 -15.08 -1.28 0.03
N PRO A 135 -16.18 -0.66 0.52
CA PRO A 135 -17.15 0.01 -0.33
C PRO A 135 -16.54 1.14 -1.18
N LEU A 136 -17.19 1.47 -2.28
CA LEU A 136 -16.88 2.64 -3.10
C LEU A 136 -16.96 3.91 -2.24
N GLY A 137 -15.96 4.79 -2.30
CA GLY A 137 -15.91 6.03 -1.51
C GLY A 137 -15.42 5.85 -0.06
N ASP A 138 -15.08 4.63 0.38
CA ASP A 138 -14.53 4.42 1.73
C ASP A 138 -13.09 4.99 1.81
N PRO A 139 -12.75 5.82 2.81
CA PRO A 139 -11.40 6.37 2.96
C PRO A 139 -10.32 5.31 3.19
N LYS A 140 -10.68 4.07 3.54
CA LYS A 140 -9.74 2.94 3.60
C LYS A 140 -9.01 2.69 2.29
N TRP A 141 -9.59 3.08 1.15
CA TRP A 141 -8.90 3.02 -0.14
C TRP A 141 -7.63 3.86 -0.21
N GLU A 142 -7.47 4.89 0.65
CA GLU A 142 -6.22 5.65 0.78
C GLU A 142 -5.49 5.36 2.11
N ASN A 143 -5.67 4.16 2.67
CA ASN A 143 -5.03 3.74 3.91
C ASN A 143 -4.21 2.44 3.71
N ALA A 144 -2.90 2.60 3.54
CA ALA A 144 -1.98 1.49 3.36
C ALA A 144 -2.02 0.49 4.53
N ASP A 145 -2.10 0.96 5.77
CA ASP A 145 -2.12 0.09 6.96
C ASP A 145 -3.37 -0.81 6.94
N ALA A 146 -4.52 -0.25 6.58
CA ALA A 146 -5.77 -1.00 6.47
C ALA A 146 -5.72 -2.04 5.34
N MET A 147 -5.08 -1.73 4.20
CA MET A 147 -4.90 -2.69 3.10
C MET A 147 -3.96 -3.84 3.50
N ASN A 148 -2.81 -3.53 4.10
CA ASN A 148 -1.88 -4.55 4.58
C ASN A 148 -2.52 -5.46 5.63
N GLU A 149 -3.31 -4.89 6.54
CA GLU A 149 -4.05 -5.66 7.55
C GLU A 149 -5.11 -6.58 6.93
N PHE A 150 -5.80 -6.12 5.87
CA PHE A 150 -6.73 -6.96 5.11
C PHE A 150 -6.02 -8.14 4.45
N VAL A 151 -4.89 -7.90 3.79
CA VAL A 151 -4.08 -8.97 3.16
C VAL A 151 -3.61 -9.99 4.20
N ALA A 152 -3.08 -9.52 5.34
CA ALA A 152 -2.66 -10.40 6.43
C ALA A 152 -3.80 -11.30 6.91
N LYS A 153 -5.01 -10.76 7.08
CA LYS A 153 -6.20 -11.53 7.45
C LYS A 153 -6.66 -12.50 6.36
N ALA A 154 -6.57 -12.13 5.09
CA ALA A 154 -6.89 -13.02 3.97
C ALA A 154 -5.96 -14.25 3.96
N ILE A 155 -4.65 -14.03 4.13
CA ILE A 155 -3.65 -15.11 4.22
C ILE A 155 -3.99 -16.05 5.39
N LEU A 156 -4.33 -15.51 6.56
CA LEU A 156 -4.76 -16.30 7.72
C LEU A 156 -6.04 -17.10 7.48
N ALA A 157 -6.95 -16.56 6.67
CA ALA A 157 -8.18 -17.24 6.29
C ALA A 157 -7.98 -18.32 5.21
N GLY A 158 -6.73 -18.59 4.82
CA GLY A 158 -6.40 -19.64 3.85
C GLY A 158 -6.24 -19.15 2.41
N ASP A 159 -6.13 -17.84 2.19
CA ASP A 159 -5.93 -17.29 0.84
C ASP A 159 -4.50 -17.51 0.31
N TRP A 160 -3.60 -18.18 1.03
CA TRP A 160 -2.27 -18.52 0.52
C TRP A 160 -2.31 -19.81 -0.29
N ASN A 161 -1.92 -19.75 -1.57
CA ASN A 161 -1.81 -20.94 -2.42
C ASN A 161 -0.34 -21.21 -2.79
N ALA A 162 0.31 -22.07 -2.00
CA ALA A 162 1.71 -22.42 -2.17
C ALA A 162 2.04 -22.95 -3.58
N SER A 163 1.11 -23.67 -4.24
CA SER A 163 1.36 -24.23 -5.58
C SER A 163 1.48 -23.18 -6.69
N MET A 164 1.13 -21.94 -6.39
CA MET A 164 1.20 -20.83 -7.34
C MET A 164 2.52 -20.06 -7.23
N ASP A 165 3.40 -20.39 -6.29
CA ASP A 165 4.70 -19.74 -6.17
C ASP A 165 5.51 -19.86 -7.48
N LEU A 166 6.24 -18.81 -7.86
CA LEU A 166 7.00 -18.80 -9.12
C LEU A 166 8.36 -19.48 -9.04
N THR A 167 8.72 -20.01 -7.87
CA THR A 167 9.99 -20.71 -7.65
C THR A 167 9.86 -22.22 -7.92
N GLY A 168 8.63 -22.75 -7.92
CA GLY A 168 8.34 -24.18 -7.95
C GLY A 168 8.55 -24.88 -6.60
N GLY A 169 8.82 -24.14 -5.53
CA GLY A 169 9.17 -24.69 -4.21
C GLY A 169 7.98 -25.01 -3.31
N ASN A 170 6.77 -24.56 -3.67
CA ASN A 170 5.54 -24.69 -2.90
C ASN A 170 5.69 -24.19 -1.45
N HIS A 171 6.26 -22.99 -1.29
CA HIS A 171 6.58 -22.46 0.03
C HIS A 171 5.33 -22.07 0.81
N THR A 172 5.30 -22.40 2.10
CA THR A 172 4.28 -21.87 3.03
C THR A 172 4.52 -20.38 3.27
N PHE A 173 3.49 -19.66 3.76
CA PHE A 173 3.65 -18.25 4.11
C PHE A 173 4.73 -18.04 5.17
N LYS A 174 4.85 -18.96 6.13
CA LYS A 174 5.91 -18.91 7.16
C LYS A 174 7.30 -19.10 6.54
N GLN A 175 7.46 -20.03 5.61
CA GLN A 175 8.73 -20.21 4.90
C GLN A 175 9.09 -18.95 4.10
N MET A 176 8.11 -18.33 3.43
CA MET A 176 8.31 -17.03 2.78
C MET A 176 8.76 -15.97 3.79
N ALA A 177 8.09 -15.85 4.94
CA ALA A 177 8.38 -14.88 6.00
C ALA A 177 9.82 -14.98 6.57
N GLN A 178 10.45 -16.14 6.43
CA GLN A 178 11.80 -16.43 6.89
C GLN A 178 12.89 -16.20 5.85
N MET A 179 12.53 -16.02 4.57
CA MET A 179 13.49 -15.90 3.47
C MET A 179 14.46 -14.74 3.69
N THR A 180 15.71 -14.92 3.25
CA THR A 180 16.76 -13.91 3.36
C THR A 180 17.16 -13.31 2.02
N ASP A 181 16.70 -13.88 0.90
CA ASP A 181 16.87 -13.33 -0.44
C ASP A 181 15.57 -12.63 -0.88
N PRO A 182 15.55 -11.28 -1.02
CA PRO A 182 14.37 -10.56 -1.48
C PRO A 182 13.94 -10.95 -2.91
N LYS A 183 14.88 -11.39 -3.75
CA LYS A 183 14.59 -11.83 -5.12
C LYS A 183 13.88 -13.19 -5.14
N GLN A 184 14.10 -14.03 -4.15
CA GLN A 184 13.33 -15.27 -3.99
C GLN A 184 11.99 -15.00 -3.32
N ALA A 185 11.98 -14.19 -2.26
CA ALA A 185 10.77 -13.89 -1.51
C ALA A 185 9.68 -13.24 -2.37
N THR A 186 10.07 -12.35 -3.29
CA THR A 186 9.11 -11.76 -4.24
C THR A 186 8.48 -12.84 -5.11
N LEU A 187 9.25 -13.79 -5.67
CA LEU A 187 8.67 -14.86 -6.50
C LEU A 187 7.71 -15.76 -5.72
N VAL A 188 7.95 -15.93 -4.41
CA VAL A 188 7.06 -16.69 -3.54
C VAL A 188 5.76 -15.96 -3.23
N TRP A 189 5.79 -14.62 -3.16
CA TRP A 189 4.58 -13.81 -2.92
C TRP A 189 3.48 -14.01 -3.97
N GLN A 190 3.81 -14.53 -5.16
CA GLN A 190 2.81 -14.96 -6.16
C GLN A 190 1.79 -15.97 -5.58
N ALA A 191 2.17 -16.76 -4.56
CA ALA A 191 1.23 -17.64 -3.86
C ALA A 191 0.00 -16.90 -3.30
N TYR A 192 0.17 -15.61 -2.97
CA TYR A 192 -0.91 -14.69 -2.63
C TYR A 192 -1.50 -13.97 -3.85
N GLU A 193 -0.67 -13.28 -4.65
CA GLU A 193 -1.15 -12.41 -5.75
C GLU A 193 -1.86 -13.18 -6.86
N ARG A 194 -1.36 -14.38 -7.19
CA ARG A 194 -1.90 -15.26 -8.23
C ARG A 194 -2.15 -14.57 -9.58
N GLY A 195 -1.29 -13.60 -9.93
CA GLY A 195 -1.33 -12.93 -11.23
C GLY A 195 -1.12 -13.90 -12.39
N SER A 196 -1.56 -13.52 -13.59
CA SER A 196 -1.35 -14.35 -14.79
C SER A 196 0.15 -14.44 -15.12
N THR A 197 0.71 -15.65 -15.09
CA THR A 197 2.14 -15.89 -15.33
C THR A 197 2.61 -15.46 -16.72
N ALA A 198 1.70 -15.40 -17.70
CA ALA A 198 1.98 -14.89 -19.05
C ALA A 198 2.27 -13.38 -19.10
N HIS A 199 1.88 -12.63 -18.06
CA HIS A 199 2.00 -11.18 -18.00
C HIS A 199 2.90 -10.69 -16.85
N ILE A 200 3.38 -11.62 -16.02
CA ILE A 200 4.32 -11.30 -14.95
C ILE A 200 5.72 -11.16 -15.56
N ASN A 201 6.44 -10.11 -15.17
CA ASN A 201 7.87 -9.94 -15.46
C ASN A 201 8.70 -10.26 -14.19
N PRO A 202 9.22 -11.49 -14.03
CA PRO A 202 9.92 -11.89 -12.82
C PRO A 202 11.17 -11.05 -12.55
N PHE A 203 11.91 -10.66 -13.60
CA PHE A 203 13.12 -9.88 -13.47
C PHE A 203 12.85 -8.49 -12.87
N GLN A 204 11.74 -7.86 -13.28
CA GLN A 204 11.32 -6.59 -12.70
C GLN A 204 10.96 -6.76 -11.22
N LYS A 205 10.14 -7.77 -10.88
CA LYS A 205 9.74 -8.05 -9.49
C LYS A 205 10.96 -8.26 -8.59
N GLN A 206 11.95 -9.01 -9.07
CA GLN A 206 13.22 -9.24 -8.38
C GLN A 206 14.06 -7.98 -8.22
N ALA A 207 14.16 -7.15 -9.27
CA ALA A 207 14.88 -5.89 -9.22
C ALA A 207 14.24 -4.92 -8.22
N ASP A 208 12.91 -4.79 -8.25
CA ASP A 208 12.15 -3.92 -7.35
C ASP A 208 12.25 -4.41 -5.89
N ALA A 209 12.19 -5.73 -5.66
CA ALA A 209 12.37 -6.31 -4.33
C ALA A 209 13.79 -6.05 -3.79
N GLN A 210 14.83 -6.26 -4.61
CA GLN A 210 16.20 -5.94 -4.23
C GLN A 210 16.35 -4.44 -3.92
N LYS A 211 15.75 -3.58 -4.74
CA LYS A 211 15.79 -2.14 -4.53
C LYS A 211 15.09 -1.72 -3.23
N ALA A 212 13.94 -2.31 -2.92
CA ALA A 212 13.23 -2.07 -1.66
C ALA A 212 14.07 -2.52 -0.45
N TYR A 213 14.72 -3.68 -0.55
CA TYR A 213 15.60 -4.18 0.50
C TYR A 213 16.75 -3.21 0.80
N GLU A 214 17.34 -2.60 -0.22
CA GLU A 214 18.38 -1.59 -0.06
C GLU A 214 17.84 -0.26 0.49
N LEU A 215 16.70 0.22 -0.02
CA LEU A 215 16.13 1.51 0.36
C LEU A 215 15.65 1.56 1.81
N PHE A 216 15.13 0.45 2.33
CA PHE A 216 14.52 0.37 3.66
C PHE A 216 15.38 -0.39 4.68
N ASP A 217 16.70 -0.51 4.40
CA ASP A 217 17.67 -1.19 5.26
C ASP A 217 17.22 -2.60 5.67
N GLY A 218 16.72 -3.40 4.71
CA GLY A 218 16.12 -4.71 4.95
C GLY A 218 17.03 -5.68 5.72
N ALA A 219 18.35 -5.53 5.61
CA ALA A 219 19.34 -6.31 6.35
C ALA A 219 19.23 -6.17 7.89
N LYS A 220 18.61 -5.11 8.40
CA LYS A 220 18.39 -4.92 9.84
C LYS A 220 17.31 -5.83 10.41
N TYR A 221 16.43 -6.36 9.57
CA TYR A 221 15.25 -7.08 9.99
C TYR A 221 15.42 -8.57 9.73
N SER A 222 15.66 -9.32 10.80
CA SER A 222 15.59 -10.78 10.79
C SER A 222 14.16 -11.23 11.14
N TYR A 223 13.76 -12.39 10.65
CA TYR A 223 12.49 -13.02 11.02
C TYR A 223 12.37 -13.14 12.54
N ASN A 224 11.19 -12.79 13.07
CA ASN A 224 10.90 -12.85 14.50
C ASN A 224 9.68 -13.76 14.74
N GLU A 225 9.95 -15.00 15.16
CA GLU A 225 8.94 -16.03 15.43
C GLU A 225 7.86 -15.55 16.42
N ALA A 226 8.26 -14.89 17.52
CA ALA A 226 7.32 -14.45 18.55
C ALA A 226 6.37 -13.36 18.04
N THR A 227 6.91 -12.37 17.33
CA THR A 227 6.11 -11.31 16.69
C THR A 227 5.23 -11.87 15.59
N PHE A 228 5.73 -12.82 14.79
CA PHE A 228 4.97 -13.50 13.76
C PHE A 228 3.77 -14.24 14.36
N HIS A 229 4.00 -15.14 15.33
CA HIS A 229 2.91 -15.86 15.98
C HIS A 229 1.87 -14.93 16.63
N LYS A 230 2.33 -13.86 17.28
CA LYS A 230 1.42 -12.84 17.86
C LYS A 230 0.57 -12.15 16.79
N SER A 231 1.18 -11.75 15.68
CA SER A 231 0.52 -10.99 14.61
C SER A 231 -0.45 -11.84 13.81
N PHE A 232 -0.17 -13.14 13.72
CA PHE A 232 -0.93 -14.11 12.92
C PHE A 232 -1.81 -15.02 13.78
N GLY A 233 -1.93 -14.76 15.09
CA GLY A 233 -2.84 -15.50 15.98
C GLY A 233 -2.51 -17.00 16.12
N ILE A 234 -1.26 -17.39 15.87
CA ILE A 234 -0.82 -18.78 15.92
C ILE A 234 -0.47 -19.12 17.38
N SER A 235 -1.35 -19.87 18.06
CA SER A 235 -1.12 -20.33 19.44
C SER A 235 -0.76 -21.83 19.47
N GLY A 236 0.50 -22.14 19.81
CA GLY A 236 1.00 -23.52 20.04
C GLY A 236 2.30 -23.83 19.27
N PRO A 237 3.10 -24.84 19.68
CA PRO A 237 4.18 -25.35 18.85
C PRO A 237 3.58 -26.02 17.60
N LEU A 238 3.94 -25.52 16.42
CA LEU A 238 3.43 -26.06 15.14
C LEU A 238 4.04 -27.43 14.83
N LYS A 239 3.23 -28.28 14.21
CA LYS A 239 3.68 -29.58 13.69
C LYS A 239 4.59 -29.37 12.48
N PRO A 240 5.54 -30.26 12.20
CA PRO A 240 6.34 -30.17 10.98
C PRO A 240 5.43 -30.20 9.74
N GLY A 241 5.49 -29.16 8.90
CA GLY A 241 4.76 -29.09 7.62
C GLY A 241 3.62 -28.07 7.51
N GLU A 242 3.45 -27.19 8.50
CA GLU A 242 2.57 -25.99 8.43
C GLU A 242 3.38 -24.70 8.17
#